data_AF-A0A0Q5UW91-F1
#
_entry.id   AF-A0A0Q5UW91-F1
#
_cell.length_a   1.000
_cell.length_b   1.000
_cell.length_c   1.000
_cell.angle_alpha   90.00
_cell.angle_beta   90.00
_cell.angle_gamma   90.00
#
_symmetry.space_group_name_H-M   'P 1'
#
loop_
_entity.id
_entity.type
_entity.pdbx_description
1 polymer ?
#
loop_
_entity_poly.entity_id
_entity_poly.type
_entity_poly.pdbx_seq_one_letter_code
_entity_poly.pdbx_strand_id
1 'polypeptide(L)' 'MQRMGPYTLSVFRRGEPAPTETAHAARAVDVLRLIKELRERHSDCHRIRVSMVNTPLFAVDCNGETVDD' A
#
# COMPACT_ATOMS: atom_id res chain seq x y z
N MET A 1 -17.44 13.23 -10.27
CA MET A 1 -17.08 12.08 -9.40
C MET A 1 -15.60 11.80 -9.62
N GLN A 2 -14.72 12.05 -8.64
CA GLN A 2 -13.29 11.73 -8.78
C GLN A 2 -13.19 10.20 -8.92
N ARG A 3 -12.72 9.71 -10.08
CA ARG A 3 -12.47 8.29 -10.26
C ARG A 3 -11.34 7.90 -9.31
N MET A 4 -11.64 7.05 -8.33
CA MET A 4 -10.59 6.37 -7.57
C MET A 4 -9.62 5.75 -8.57
N GLY A 5 -8.33 6.02 -8.38
CA GLY A 5 -7.30 5.51 -9.26
C GLY A 5 -7.26 3.98 -9.27
N PRO A 6 -6.75 3.34 -10.34
CA PRO A 6 -6.79 1.89 -10.47
C PRO A 6 -5.92 1.17 -9.43
N TYR A 7 -4.97 1.89 -8.81
CA TYR A 7 -4.08 1.35 -7.78
C TYR A 7 -4.63 1.59 -6.38
N THR A 8 -4.54 0.56 -5.55
CA THR A 8 -4.88 0.57 -4.13
C THR A 8 -3.66 0.17 -3.33
N LEU A 9 -3.32 0.95 -2.31
CA LEU A 9 -2.26 0.64 -1.35
C LEU A 9 -2.93 0.41 0.01
N SER A 10 -2.71 -0.75 0.60
CA SER A 10 -3.32 -1.14 1.88
C SER A 10 -2.23 -1.43 2.91
N VAL A 11 -2.22 -0.69 4.01
CA VAL A 11 -1.26 -0.84 5.11
C VAL A 11 -1.77 -1.88 6.07
N PHE A 12 -0.95 -2.88 6.39
CA PHE A 12 -1.24 -3.91 7.39
C PHE A 12 -0.26 -3.80 8.55
N ARG A 13 -0.76 -4.00 9.77
CA ARG A 13 0.07 -4.17 10.98
C ARG A 13 0.11 -5.63 11.40
N ARG A 14 1.11 -5.99 12.20
CA ARG A 14 1.32 -7.37 12.65
C ARG A 14 0.15 -7.82 13.53
N GLY A 15 -0.48 -8.93 13.17
CA GLY A 15 -1.61 -9.50 13.90
C GLY A 15 -2.97 -8.87 13.58
N GLU A 16 -3.01 -7.83 12.75
CA GLU A 16 -4.27 -7.22 12.31
C GLU A 16 -4.78 -7.90 11.04
N PRO A 17 -6.03 -8.41 11.02
CA PRO A 17 -6.58 -9.12 9.85
C PRO A 17 -7.06 -8.16 8.75
N ALA A 18 -7.19 -6.87 9.05
CA ALA A 18 -7.70 -5.85 8.15
C ALA A 18 -6.66 -4.73 7.96
N PRO A 19 -6.69 -4.02 6.82
CA PRO A 19 -5.78 -2.90 6.62
C PRO A 19 -6.14 -1.73 7.55
N THR A 20 -5.13 -1.13 8.15
CA THR A 20 -5.26 0.04 9.04
C THR A 20 -5.45 1.33 8.25
N GLU A 21 -4.94 1.39 7.02
CA GLU A 21 -5.14 2.50 6.09
C GLU A 21 -5.23 1.96 4.65
N THR A 22 -6.03 2.61 3.82
CA THR A 22 -6.06 2.38 2.37
C THR A 22 -5.95 3.70 1.62
N ALA A 23 -5.04 3.75 0.66
CA ALA A 23 -4.83 4.89 -0.23
C ALA A 23 -5.02 4.48 -1.69
N HIS A 24 -5.36 5.45 -2.54
CA HIS A 24 -5.57 5.22 -3.98
C HIS A 24 -4.64 6.09 -4.82
N ALA A 25 -4.11 5.50 -5.90
CA ALA A 25 -3.27 6.19 -6.87
C ALA A 25 -3.85 6.06 -8.29
N ALA A 26 -3.90 7.18 -9.01
CA ALA A 26 -4.34 7.22 -10.40
C ALA A 26 -3.27 6.72 -11.38
N ARG A 27 -1.98 6.87 -11.05
CA ARG A 27 -0.86 6.49 -11.90
C ARG A 27 0.16 5.68 -11.12
N ALA A 28 0.91 4.83 -11.83
CA ALA A 28 1.95 3.99 -11.22
C ALA A 28 3.03 4.80 -10.48
N VAL A 29 3.44 5.96 -11.02
CA VAL A 29 4.44 6.81 -10.35
C VAL A 29 3.95 7.36 -9.00
N ASP A 30 2.63 7.56 -8.85
CA ASP A 30 2.04 8.01 -7.59
C ASP A 30 2.05 6.89 -6.54
N VAL A 31 2.08 5.62 -6.95
CA VAL A 31 2.23 4.47 -6.03
C VAL A 31 3.56 4.55 -5.28
N LEU A 32 4.67 4.81 -5.98
CA LEU A 32 6.00 4.90 -5.35
C LEU A 32 6.07 6.03 -4.33
N ARG A 33 5.48 7.19 -4.66
CA ARG A 33 5.36 8.31 -3.73
C ARG A 33 4.52 7.93 -2.50
N LEU A 34 3.35 7.32 -2.72
CA LEU A 34 2.46 6.93 -1.63
C LEU A 34 3.07 5.84 -0.73
N ILE A 35 3.84 4.89 -1.27
CA ILE A 35 4.59 3.91 -0.45
C ILE A 35 5.50 4.64 0.54
N LYS A 36 6.27 5.63 0.07
CA LYS A 36 7.16 6.41 0.95
C LYS A 36 6.38 7.14 2.03
N GLU A 37 5.33 7.87 1.64
CA GLU A 37 4.49 8.62 2.58
C GLU A 37 3.79 7.72 3.61
N LEU A 38 3.31 6.55 3.20
CA LEU A 38 2.67 5.58 4.10
C LEU A 38 3.68 5.00 5.09
N ARG A 39 4.90 4.68 4.66
CA ARG A 39 5.97 4.20 5.54
C ARG A 39 6.39 5.25 6.58
N GLU A 40 6.44 6.52 6.18
CA GLU A 40 6.75 7.63 7.09
C GLU A 40 5.64 7.84 8.13
N ARG A 41 4.36 7.67 7.75
CA ARG A 41 3.22 7.76 8.68
C ARG A 41 3.05 6.53 9.57
N HIS A 42 3.38 5.34 9.06
CA HIS A 42 3.19 4.05 9.72
C HIS A 42 4.53 3.36 9.95
N SER A 43 5.34 3.92 10.86
CA SER A 43 6.64 3.33 11.24
C SER A 43 6.53 1.91 11.82
N ASP A 44 5.33 1.50 12.24
CA ASP A 44 4.99 0.19 12.80
C ASP A 44 4.24 -0.72 11.82
N CYS A 45 4.26 -0.40 10.52
CA CYS A 45 3.67 -1.29 9.53
C CYS A 45 4.28 -2.70 9.62
N HIS A 46 3.57 -3.67 9.06
CA HIS A 46 4.15 -4.98 8.76
C HIS A 46 4.42 -5.08 7.27
N ARG A 47 3.44 -4.66 6.45
CA ARG A 47 3.54 -4.61 5.00
C ARG A 47 2.54 -3.63 4.41
N ILE A 48 2.84 -3.15 3.21
CA ILE A 48 1.94 -2.38 2.36
C ILE A 48 1.68 -3.22 1.11
N ARG A 49 0.43 -3.68 0.94
CA ARG A 49 0.00 -4.40 -0.27
C ARG A 49 -0.39 -3.39 -1.34
N VAL A 50 0.16 -3.54 -2.55
CA VAL A 50 -0.24 -2.79 -3.73
C VAL A 50 -1.07 -3.69 -4.64
N SER A 51 -2.26 -3.23 -4.99
CA SER A 51 -3.19 -3.92 -5.89
C SER A 51 -3.61 -3.02 -7.04
N MET A 52 -3.98 -3.61 -8.18
CA MET A 52 -4.63 -2.93 -9.29
C MET A 52 -5.98 -3.59 -9.59
N VAL A 53 -7.07 -2.83 -9.54
CA VAL A 53 -8.44 -3.32 -9.83
C VAL A 53 -8.72 -4.69 -9.16
N ASN A 54 -8.37 -4.79 -7.87
CA ASN A 54 -8.49 -5.98 -7.01
C ASN A 54 -7.48 -7.12 -7.22
N THR A 55 -6.55 -7.00 -8.16
CA THR A 55 -5.45 -7.96 -8.31
C THR A 55 -4.23 -7.50 -7.51
N PRO A 56 -3.73 -8.30 -6.54
CA PRO A 56 -2.46 -8.00 -5.87
C PRO A 56 -1.32 -7.96 -6.90
N LEU A 57 -0.49 -6.93 -6.83
CA LEU A 57 0.70 -6.78 -7.67
C LEU A 57 1.96 -7.16 -6.91
N PHE A 58 2.17 -6.55 -5.75
CA PHE A 58 3.32 -6.80 -4.86
C PHE A 58 3.02 -6.25 -3.46
N ALA A 59 3.81 -6.67 -2.48
CA ALA A 59 3.86 -6.04 -1.16
C ALA A 59 5.27 -5.57 -0.83
N VAL A 60 5.37 -4.55 0.02
CA VAL A 60 6.63 -4.11 0.60
C VAL A 60 6.56 -4.07 2.11
N ASP A 61 7.67 -4.35 2.79
CA ASP A 61 7.80 -4.13 4.23
C ASP A 61 8.01 -2.62 4.56
N CYS A 62 8.24 -2.31 5.83
CA CYS A 62 8.48 -0.93 6.27
C CYS A 62 9.87 -0.38 5.90
N ASN A 63 10.77 -1.23 5.43
CA ASN A 63 12.05 -0.83 4.86
C ASN A 63 11.93 -0.54 3.36
N GLY A 64 10.81 -0.91 2.76
CA GLY A 64 10.55 -0.77 1.33
C GLY A 64 11.07 -1.95 0.51
N GLU A 65 11.44 -3.05 1.17
CA GLU A 65 11.84 -4.28 0.52
C GLU A 65 10.59 -5.07 0.11
N THR A 66 10.62 -5.68 -1.08
CA THR A 66 9.52 -6.52 -1.55
C THR A 66 9.41 -7.78 -0.70
N VAL A 67 8.20 -8.11 -0.27
CA VAL A 67 7.90 -9.29 0.54
C VAL A 67 6.73 -10.07 -0.04
N ASP A 68 6.63 -11.34 0.34
CA ASP A 68 5.43 -12.13 0.11
C ASP A 68 4.27 -11.65 1.00
N ASP A 69 3.04 -11.91 0.52
CA ASP A 69 1.83 -11.28 1.03
C ASP A 69 0.79 -12.28 1.57
#